data_AF-A0A662H0V9-F1
#
_entry.id   AF-A0A662H0V9-F1
#
_cell.length_a   1.000
_cell.length_b   1.000
_cell.length_c   1.000
_cell.angle_alpha   90.00
_cell.angle_beta   90.00
_cell.angle_gamma   90.00
#
_symmetry.space_group_name_H-M   'P 1'
#
loop_
_entity.id
_entity.type
_entity.pdbx_description
1 polymer ?
#
loop_
_entity_poly.entity_id
_entity_poly.type
_entity_poly.pdbx_seq_one_letter_code
_entity_poly.pdbx_strand_id
1 'polypeptide(L)'
;MSYTAMALVMALVLAAAAAAIQQSKVEVFYVWPAEVDRGLCDAITANVAAYYSRVGDRAAALEFLRRNLEVALEHNPLFRVLGYEVIDMTAASGADCACVNVTVAYDLPWGRYVSRCWLLAVILSRTKVVDPLTGEEYVNLTVACATELGAPVNLRALGGARLAYSCNSTWVLVAPSSASSVILEDWRGVRIELALGGG
;
A
#
# COMPACT_ATOMS: atom_id res chain seq x y z
N MET A 1 -31.82 28.77 50.25
CA MET A 1 -31.30 28.91 48.87
C MET A 1 -32.43 28.61 47.90
N SER A 2 -32.72 29.48 46.93
CA SER A 2 -33.80 29.27 45.96
C SER A 2 -33.41 28.21 44.92
N TYR A 3 -34.37 27.42 44.43
CA TYR A 3 -34.16 26.41 43.38
C TYR A 3 -33.46 26.97 42.13
N THR A 4 -33.66 28.26 41.84
CA THR A 4 -32.99 28.98 40.76
C THR A 4 -31.48 29.09 40.96
N ALA A 5 -31.00 29.29 42.20
CA ALA A 5 -29.57 29.34 42.49
C ALA A 5 -28.91 27.94 42.38
N MET A 6 -29.61 26.89 42.78
CA MET A 6 -29.13 25.51 42.61
C MET A 6 -29.04 25.11 41.14
N ALA A 7 -30.05 25.47 40.33
CA ALA A 7 -30.05 25.22 38.90
C ALA A 7 -28.89 25.94 38.17
N LEU A 8 -28.61 27.19 38.56
CA LEU A 8 -27.49 27.96 38.01
C LEU A 8 -26.14 27.30 38.34
N VAL A 9 -25.96 26.86 39.58
CA VAL A 9 -24.73 26.17 40.01
C VAL A 9 -24.56 24.84 39.28
N MET A 10 -25.63 24.05 39.12
CA MET A 10 -25.59 22.81 38.33
C MET A 10 -25.23 23.06 36.86
N ALA A 11 -25.79 24.11 36.25
CA ALA A 11 -25.47 24.47 34.87
C ALA A 11 -24.00 24.90 34.70
N LEU A 12 -23.45 25.65 35.67
CA LEU A 12 -22.04 26.04 35.70
C LEU A 12 -21.11 24.83 35.86
N VAL A 13 -21.46 23.88 36.71
CA VAL A 13 -20.68 22.63 36.89
C VAL A 13 -20.70 21.79 35.61
N LEU A 14 -21.85 21.66 34.95
CA LEU A 14 -21.98 20.93 33.69
C LEU A 14 -21.21 21.61 32.55
N ALA A 15 -21.25 22.95 32.46
CA ALA A 15 -20.48 23.70 31.49
C ALA A 15 -18.96 23.56 31.71
N ALA A 16 -18.52 23.58 32.98
CA ALA A 16 -17.12 23.34 33.33
C ALA A 16 -16.68 21.91 33.01
N ALA A 17 -17.52 20.91 33.24
CA ALA A 17 -17.25 19.52 32.86
C ALA A 17 -17.18 19.35 31.33
N ALA A 18 -18.10 19.96 30.59
CA ALA A 18 -18.09 19.94 29.13
C ALA A 18 -16.86 20.63 28.54
N ALA A 19 -16.47 21.79 29.09
CA ALA A 19 -15.25 22.50 28.70
C ALA A 19 -13.99 21.70 29.06
N ALA A 20 -13.96 21.02 30.21
CA ALA A 20 -12.86 20.13 30.59
C ALA A 20 -12.77 18.91 29.67
N ILE A 21 -13.89 18.35 29.21
CA ILE A 21 -13.92 17.29 28.19
C ILE A 21 -13.42 17.82 26.84
N GLN A 22 -13.84 19.01 26.42
CA GLN A 22 -13.37 19.66 25.18
C GLN A 22 -11.87 20.02 25.22
N GLN A 23 -11.36 20.46 26.37
CA GLN A 23 -9.93 20.76 26.58
C GLN A 23 -9.11 19.52 26.91
N SER A 24 -9.74 18.41 27.31
CA SER A 24 -9.06 17.15 27.53
C SER A 24 -8.52 16.67 26.19
N LYS A 25 -7.20 16.56 26.15
CA LYS A 25 -6.35 16.07 25.06
C LYS A 25 -6.62 14.60 24.72
N VAL A 26 -7.88 14.18 24.64
CA VAL A 26 -8.29 12.81 24.33
C VAL A 26 -7.88 12.42 22.92
N GLU A 27 -7.88 13.38 21.98
CA GLU A 27 -7.29 13.19 20.65
C GLU A 27 -5.79 12.87 20.73
N VAL A 28 -5.01 13.59 21.53
CA VAL A 28 -3.55 13.38 21.62
C VAL A 28 -3.19 12.07 22.35
N PHE A 29 -4.00 11.62 23.32
CA PHE A 29 -3.68 10.43 24.12
C PHE A 29 -4.11 9.09 23.49
N TYR A 30 -5.11 9.07 22.60
CA TYR A 30 -5.57 7.82 21.95
C TYR A 30 -5.31 7.77 20.44
N VAL A 31 -5.26 8.91 19.73
CA VAL A 31 -5.07 8.92 18.27
C VAL A 31 -3.60 8.70 17.90
N TRP A 32 -2.68 9.31 18.63
CA TRP A 32 -1.24 9.25 18.29
C TRP A 32 -0.64 7.83 18.42
N PRO A 33 -0.90 7.06 19.50
CA PRO A 33 -0.45 5.68 19.58
C PRO A 33 -1.06 4.80 18.47
N ALA A 34 -2.34 5.03 18.14
CA ALA A 34 -3.03 4.30 17.08
C ALA A 34 -2.48 4.62 15.69
N GLU A 35 -2.06 5.85 15.41
CA GLU A 35 -1.43 6.23 14.14
C GLU A 35 -0.05 5.59 13.96
N VAL A 36 0.75 5.52 15.02
CA VAL A 36 2.05 4.84 14.98
C VAL A 36 1.87 3.34 14.74
N ASP A 37 0.95 2.70 15.47
CA ASP A 37 0.63 1.29 15.27
C ASP A 37 0.15 0.99 13.85
N ARG A 38 -0.73 1.86 13.30
CA ARG A 38 -1.18 1.76 11.89
C ARG A 38 -0.01 1.88 10.92
N GLY A 39 0.87 2.86 11.12
CA GLY A 39 2.06 3.04 10.29
C GLY A 39 3.01 1.82 10.31
N LEU A 40 3.18 1.18 11.47
CA LEU A 40 3.94 -0.07 11.59
C LEU A 40 3.25 -1.22 10.85
N CYS A 41 1.93 -1.39 11.02
CA CYS A 41 1.15 -2.38 10.29
C CYS A 41 1.22 -2.17 8.76
N ASP A 42 1.18 -0.93 8.30
CA ASP A 42 1.30 -0.56 6.88
C ASP A 42 2.69 -0.86 6.34
N ALA A 43 3.74 -0.52 7.08
CA ALA A 43 5.12 -0.83 6.71
C ALA A 43 5.34 -2.35 6.62
N ILE A 44 4.84 -3.12 7.58
CA ILE A 44 4.92 -4.58 7.58
C ILE A 44 4.18 -5.14 6.35
N THR A 45 2.96 -4.67 6.09
CA THR A 45 2.14 -5.14 4.95
C THR A 45 2.80 -4.82 3.62
N ALA A 46 3.35 -3.61 3.46
CA ALA A 46 4.10 -3.21 2.27
C ALA A 46 5.37 -4.05 2.08
N ASN A 47 6.12 -4.32 3.15
CA ASN A 47 7.30 -5.18 3.09
C ASN A 47 6.95 -6.62 2.68
N VAL A 48 5.85 -7.15 3.19
CA VAL A 48 5.35 -8.48 2.82
C VAL A 48 4.90 -8.50 1.36
N ALA A 49 4.22 -7.46 0.86
CA ALA A 49 3.88 -7.33 -0.55
C ALA A 49 5.13 -7.25 -1.45
N ALA A 50 6.13 -6.48 -1.04
CA ALA A 50 7.40 -6.36 -1.75
C ALA A 50 8.21 -7.68 -1.75
N TYR A 51 8.18 -8.43 -0.66
CA TYR A 51 8.79 -9.77 -0.59
C TYR A 51 8.03 -10.77 -1.45
N TYR A 52 6.70 -10.84 -1.29
CA TYR A 52 5.84 -11.79 -1.99
C TYR A 52 5.88 -11.57 -3.51
N SER A 53 5.86 -10.32 -3.97
CA SER A 53 5.98 -9.99 -5.40
C SER A 53 7.31 -10.42 -6.05
N ARG A 54 8.36 -10.64 -5.24
CA ARG A 54 9.67 -11.09 -5.73
C ARG A 54 9.83 -12.60 -5.71
N VAL A 55 9.28 -13.24 -4.68
CA VAL A 55 9.49 -14.68 -4.44
C VAL A 55 8.37 -15.51 -5.06
N GLY A 56 7.14 -15.01 -5.09
CA GLY A 56 5.95 -15.73 -5.56
C GLY A 56 5.48 -16.86 -4.62
N ASP A 57 6.25 -17.20 -3.58
CA ASP A 57 5.91 -18.22 -2.60
C ASP A 57 5.07 -17.62 -1.44
N ARG A 58 3.82 -18.06 -1.37
CA ARG A 58 2.88 -17.64 -0.32
C ARG A 58 3.29 -18.13 1.07
N ALA A 59 3.81 -19.34 1.21
CA ALA A 59 4.23 -19.88 2.50
C ALA A 59 5.43 -19.11 3.04
N ALA A 60 6.41 -18.81 2.18
CA ALA A 60 7.55 -17.98 2.54
C ALA A 60 7.13 -16.55 2.93
N ALA A 61 6.18 -15.95 2.21
CA ALA A 61 5.65 -14.62 2.54
C ALA A 61 4.91 -14.58 3.88
N LEU A 62 4.17 -15.64 4.23
CA LEU A 62 3.51 -15.76 5.54
C LEU A 62 4.51 -15.89 6.68
N GLU A 63 5.58 -16.66 6.49
CA GLU A 63 6.67 -16.75 7.46
C GLU A 63 7.42 -15.41 7.58
N PHE A 64 7.59 -14.69 6.47
CA PHE A 64 8.16 -13.35 6.47
C PHE A 64 7.29 -12.34 7.23
N LEU A 65 5.96 -12.39 7.07
CA LEU A 65 5.01 -11.59 7.85
C LEU A 65 5.15 -11.86 9.36
N ARG A 66 5.17 -13.15 9.76
CA ARG A 66 5.33 -13.55 11.16
C ARG A 66 6.62 -12.98 11.75
N ARG A 67 7.75 -13.12 11.05
CA ARG A 67 9.05 -12.58 11.51
C ARG A 67 9.07 -11.06 11.58
N ASN A 68 8.47 -10.35 10.63
CA ASN A 68 8.38 -8.89 10.67
C ASN A 68 7.60 -8.42 11.90
N LEU A 69 6.52 -9.10 12.25
CA LEU A 69 5.76 -8.81 13.46
C LEU A 69 6.59 -9.05 14.72
N GLU A 70 7.33 -10.16 14.80
CA GLU A 70 8.21 -10.44 15.95
C GLU A 70 9.26 -9.35 16.15
N VAL A 71 9.95 -8.96 15.07
CA VAL A 71 10.96 -7.89 15.09
C VAL A 71 10.32 -6.55 15.47
N ALA A 72 9.13 -6.25 14.95
CA ALA A 72 8.43 -5.01 15.30
C ALA A 72 8.03 -4.98 16.78
N LEU A 73 7.56 -6.09 17.34
CA LEU A 73 7.22 -6.22 18.77
C LEU A 73 8.46 -6.13 19.66
N GLU A 74 9.59 -6.69 19.23
CA GLU A 74 10.86 -6.65 19.98
C GLU A 74 11.40 -5.21 20.10
N HIS A 75 11.33 -4.43 19.02
CA HIS A 75 11.91 -3.08 18.99
C HIS A 75 10.93 -1.96 19.36
N ASN A 76 9.63 -2.24 19.45
CA ASN A 76 8.61 -1.25 19.80
C ASN A 76 7.79 -1.73 21.01
N PRO A 77 8.19 -1.39 22.25
CA PRO A 77 7.58 -1.94 23.47
C PRO A 77 6.11 -1.55 23.68
N LEU A 78 5.63 -0.51 22.97
CA LEU A 78 4.24 -0.08 23.00
C LEU A 78 3.40 -0.68 21.87
N PHE A 79 4.03 -1.20 20.82
CA PHE A 79 3.34 -1.85 19.71
C PHE A 79 2.93 -3.25 20.16
N ARG A 80 1.66 -3.60 19.95
CA ARG A 80 1.16 -4.94 20.30
C ARG A 80 0.12 -5.40 19.29
N VAL A 81 0.37 -6.57 18.71
CA VAL A 81 -0.55 -7.27 17.81
C VAL A 81 -1.06 -8.50 18.54
N LEU A 82 -2.37 -8.58 18.77
CA LEU A 82 -3.04 -9.69 19.45
C LEU A 82 -3.25 -10.89 18.53
N GLY A 83 -3.41 -10.61 17.24
CA GLY A 83 -3.61 -11.59 16.18
C GLY A 83 -3.59 -10.91 14.81
N TYR A 84 -3.51 -11.70 13.75
CA TYR A 84 -3.66 -11.21 12.39
C TYR A 84 -4.32 -12.26 11.49
N GLU A 85 -5.00 -11.77 10.45
CA GLU A 85 -5.63 -12.57 9.41
C GLU A 85 -5.23 -12.03 8.04
N VAL A 86 -4.72 -12.91 7.16
CA VAL A 86 -4.42 -12.55 5.78
C VAL A 86 -5.69 -12.70 4.95
N ILE A 87 -6.30 -11.57 4.59
CA ILE A 87 -7.54 -11.51 3.82
C ILE A 87 -7.27 -11.84 2.35
N ASP A 88 -6.22 -11.23 1.78
CA ASP A 88 -5.80 -11.51 0.41
C ASP A 88 -4.28 -11.49 0.29
N MET A 89 -3.76 -12.37 -0.55
CA MET A 89 -2.35 -12.44 -0.93
C MET A 89 -2.29 -13.07 -2.32
N THR A 90 -2.31 -12.20 -3.32
CA THR A 90 -2.43 -12.58 -4.73
C THR A 90 -1.36 -11.84 -5.53
N ALA A 91 -0.65 -12.59 -6.38
CA ALA A 91 0.23 -12.05 -7.41
C ALA A 91 -0.18 -12.71 -8.73
N ALA A 92 -0.60 -11.90 -9.70
CA ALA A 92 -1.03 -12.38 -11.01
C ALA A 92 -0.36 -11.55 -12.10
N SER A 93 0.15 -12.24 -13.11
CA SER A 93 0.63 -11.64 -14.35
C SER A 93 -0.11 -12.29 -15.50
N GLY A 94 -0.86 -11.47 -16.24
CA GLY A 94 -1.59 -11.87 -17.42
C GLY A 94 -1.13 -11.09 -18.64
N ALA A 95 -1.75 -11.39 -19.78
CA ALA A 95 -1.48 -10.66 -21.01
C ALA A 95 -1.79 -9.17 -20.81
N ASP A 96 -3.01 -8.83 -20.38
CA ASP A 96 -3.52 -7.45 -20.35
C ASP A 96 -3.43 -6.75 -18.99
N CYS A 97 -3.18 -7.48 -17.92
CA CYS A 97 -3.02 -6.89 -16.60
C CYS A 97 -2.05 -7.69 -15.75
N ALA A 98 -1.41 -6.99 -14.81
CA ALA A 98 -0.64 -7.60 -13.75
C ALA A 98 -0.97 -6.93 -12.43
N CYS A 99 -1.09 -7.71 -11.37
CA CYS A 99 -1.37 -7.19 -10.05
C CYS A 99 -0.62 -7.93 -8.96
N VAL A 100 -0.33 -7.19 -7.90
CA VAL A 100 0.00 -7.74 -6.58
C VAL A 100 -0.93 -7.09 -5.59
N ASN A 101 -1.56 -7.91 -4.75
CA ASN A 101 -2.38 -7.47 -3.64
C ASN A 101 -2.03 -8.27 -2.38
N VAL A 102 -1.72 -7.55 -1.32
CA VAL A 102 -1.62 -8.11 0.03
C VAL A 102 -2.50 -7.28 0.94
N THR A 103 -3.46 -7.95 1.59
CA THR A 103 -4.34 -7.33 2.58
C THR A 103 -4.29 -8.14 3.86
N VAL A 104 -3.92 -7.49 4.95
CA VAL A 104 -3.81 -8.10 6.28
C VAL A 104 -4.65 -7.31 7.26
N ALA A 105 -5.47 -8.03 8.02
CA ALA A 105 -6.16 -7.47 9.16
C ALA A 105 -5.38 -7.79 10.43
N TYR A 106 -5.06 -6.75 11.21
CA TYR A 106 -4.38 -6.85 12.49
C TYR A 106 -5.36 -6.56 13.62
N ASP A 107 -5.38 -7.43 14.61
CA ASP A 107 -6.13 -7.21 15.85
C ASP A 107 -5.20 -6.53 16.85
N LEU A 108 -5.51 -5.28 17.20
CA LEU A 108 -4.74 -4.42 18.08
C LEU A 108 -5.55 -4.17 19.38
N PRO A 109 -4.90 -3.75 20.49
CA PRO A 109 -5.60 -3.49 21.75
C PRO A 109 -6.75 -2.49 21.66
N TRP A 110 -6.69 -1.56 20.69
CA TRP A 110 -7.70 -0.53 20.46
C TRP A 110 -8.72 -0.90 19.37
N GLY A 111 -8.59 -2.04 18.71
CA GLY A 111 -9.53 -2.51 17.69
C GLY A 111 -8.85 -3.20 16.52
N ARG A 112 -9.64 -3.47 15.48
CA ARG A 112 -9.17 -4.14 14.26
C ARG A 112 -8.76 -3.13 13.20
N TYR A 113 -7.58 -3.32 12.62
CA TYR A 113 -7.05 -2.47 11.56
C TYR A 113 -6.77 -3.29 10.30
N VAL A 114 -7.25 -2.83 9.14
CA VAL A 114 -7.03 -3.50 7.85
C VAL A 114 -6.01 -2.71 7.06
N SER A 115 -4.80 -3.25 6.93
CA SER A 115 -3.77 -2.70 6.07
C SER A 115 -3.83 -3.35 4.69
N ARG A 116 -3.61 -2.55 3.65
CA ARG A 116 -3.70 -2.95 2.24
C ARG A 116 -2.47 -2.43 1.52
N CYS A 117 -1.84 -3.27 0.73
CA CYS A 117 -0.81 -2.86 -0.20
C CYS A 117 -1.07 -3.56 -1.53
N TRP A 118 -1.39 -2.77 -2.56
CA TRP A 118 -1.54 -3.31 -3.90
C TRP A 118 -0.91 -2.42 -4.97
N LEU A 119 -0.57 -3.06 -6.07
CA LEU A 119 -0.11 -2.44 -7.30
C LEU A 119 -0.79 -3.17 -8.45
N LEU A 120 -1.55 -2.44 -9.26
CA LEU A 120 -2.20 -2.94 -10.46
C LEU A 120 -1.65 -2.18 -11.66
N ALA A 121 -1.36 -2.90 -12.73
CA ALA A 121 -1.13 -2.34 -14.03
C ALA A 121 -2.06 -2.99 -15.06
N VAL A 122 -2.64 -2.16 -15.92
CA VAL A 122 -3.49 -2.58 -17.03
C VAL A 122 -2.89 -2.01 -18.31
N ILE A 123 -2.65 -2.89 -19.29
CA ILE A 123 -2.12 -2.50 -20.59
C ILE A 123 -3.29 -1.98 -21.43
N LEU A 124 -3.23 -0.70 -21.79
CA LEU A 124 -4.24 -0.02 -22.60
C LEU A 124 -4.00 -0.18 -24.10
N SER A 125 -2.73 -0.20 -24.52
CA SER A 125 -2.36 -0.36 -25.93
C SER A 125 -0.99 -0.98 -26.08
N ARG A 126 -0.81 -1.80 -27.12
CA ARG A 126 0.50 -2.33 -27.55
C ARG A 126 0.76 -1.94 -28.99
N THR A 127 1.91 -1.34 -29.25
CA THR A 127 2.37 -1.03 -30.60
C THR A 127 3.81 -1.48 -30.78
N LYS A 128 4.14 -2.01 -31.96
CA LYS A 128 5.53 -2.30 -32.33
C LYS A 128 6.07 -1.13 -33.12
N VAL A 129 7.28 -0.71 -32.78
CA VAL A 129 7.98 0.41 -33.43
C VAL A 129 9.36 -0.08 -33.81
N VAL A 130 9.75 0.15 -35.06
CA VAL A 130 11.11 -0.14 -35.54
C VAL A 130 11.89 1.17 -35.50
N ASP A 131 13.04 1.17 -34.85
CA ASP A 131 13.95 2.31 -34.89
C ASP A 131 14.51 2.42 -36.32
N PRO A 132 14.27 3.53 -37.04
CA PRO A 132 14.69 3.69 -38.42
C PRO A 132 16.21 3.82 -38.59
N LEU A 133 16.96 4.14 -37.53
CA LEU A 133 18.40 4.33 -37.57
C LEU A 133 19.16 3.04 -37.24
N THR A 134 18.67 2.25 -36.29
CA THR A 134 19.33 1.01 -35.83
C THR A 134 18.70 -0.25 -36.42
N GLY A 135 17.46 -0.17 -36.89
CA GLY A 135 16.67 -1.33 -37.35
C GLY A 135 16.13 -2.20 -36.22
N GLU A 136 16.33 -1.80 -34.95
CA GLU A 136 15.87 -2.57 -33.79
C GLU A 136 14.37 -2.42 -33.57
N GLU A 137 13.69 -3.53 -33.26
CA GLU A 137 12.27 -3.53 -32.94
C GLU A 137 12.04 -3.33 -31.44
N TYR A 138 11.16 -2.39 -31.11
CA TYR A 138 10.71 -2.07 -29.77
C TYR A 138 9.21 -2.28 -29.64
N VAL A 139 8.78 -2.66 -28.44
CA VAL A 139 7.37 -2.69 -28.05
C VAL A 139 7.10 -1.45 -27.21
N ASN A 140 6.14 -0.65 -27.63
CA ASN A 140 5.63 0.49 -26.89
C ASN A 140 4.28 0.11 -26.27
N LEU A 141 4.22 0.18 -24.94
CA LEU A 141 3.06 -0.13 -24.13
C LEU A 141 2.55 1.14 -23.47
N THR A 142 1.27 1.41 -23.62
CA THR A 142 0.57 2.39 -22.77
C THR A 142 -0.05 1.62 -21.61
N VAL A 143 0.32 1.94 -20.39
CA VAL A 143 -0.07 1.19 -19.18
C VAL A 143 -0.70 2.14 -18.18
N ALA A 144 -1.90 1.82 -17.70
CA ALA A 144 -2.51 2.50 -16.56
C ALA A 144 -2.12 1.75 -15.28
N CYS A 145 -1.56 2.47 -14.31
CA CYS A 145 -1.14 1.90 -13.03
C CYS A 145 -1.90 2.53 -11.87
N ALA A 146 -2.24 1.73 -10.86
CA ALA A 146 -2.92 2.21 -9.65
C ALA A 146 -2.43 1.48 -8.39
N THR A 147 -2.59 2.13 -7.25
CA THR A 147 -2.28 1.63 -5.90
C THR A 147 -3.45 1.90 -4.95
N GLU A 148 -3.39 1.40 -3.72
CA GLU A 148 -4.40 1.69 -2.70
C GLU A 148 -4.54 3.17 -2.35
N LEU A 149 -3.53 3.98 -2.65
CA LEU A 149 -3.50 5.42 -2.43
C LEU A 149 -3.86 6.22 -3.70
N GLY A 150 -4.23 5.55 -4.79
CA GLY A 150 -4.55 6.17 -6.08
C GLY A 150 -3.41 6.04 -7.09
N ALA A 151 -2.96 7.17 -7.65
CA ALA A 151 -1.90 7.17 -8.66
C ALA A 151 -0.54 6.84 -8.00
N PRO A 152 0.27 5.93 -8.57
CA PRO A 152 1.59 5.65 -8.03
C PRO A 152 2.49 6.89 -8.16
N VAL A 153 3.11 7.28 -7.05
CA VAL A 153 4.00 8.46 -6.97
C VAL A 153 5.22 8.30 -7.87
N ASN A 154 5.78 7.10 -7.90
CA ASN A 154 6.95 6.77 -8.70
C ASN A 154 6.89 5.29 -9.10
N LEU A 155 7.18 5.03 -10.37
CA LEU A 155 7.36 3.70 -10.93
C LEU A 155 8.67 3.66 -11.68
N ARG A 156 9.38 2.54 -11.55
CA ARG A 156 10.59 2.23 -12.32
C ARG A 156 10.39 0.97 -13.11
N ALA A 157 10.82 0.97 -14.37
CA ALA A 157 10.95 -0.24 -15.16
C ALA A 157 12.34 -0.84 -14.96
N LEU A 158 12.41 -2.15 -14.78
CA LEU A 158 13.65 -2.93 -14.70
C LEU A 158 13.87 -3.68 -16.03
N GLY A 159 15.11 -4.09 -16.29
CA GLY A 159 15.43 -4.92 -17.46
C GLY A 159 15.62 -4.15 -18.77
N GLY A 160 16.20 -2.94 -18.72
CA GLY A 160 16.56 -2.16 -19.91
C GLY A 160 15.39 -1.45 -20.60
N ALA A 161 14.18 -1.57 -20.08
CA ALA A 161 13.02 -0.83 -20.56
C ALA A 161 13.02 0.61 -20.02
N ARG A 162 12.46 1.53 -20.81
CA ARG A 162 12.29 2.94 -20.45
C ARG A 162 10.84 3.20 -20.08
N LEU A 163 10.61 3.84 -18.94
CA LEU A 163 9.27 4.21 -18.48
C LEU A 163 9.17 5.74 -18.38
N ALA A 164 8.12 6.30 -18.96
CA ALA A 164 7.81 7.73 -18.88
C ALA A 164 6.38 7.94 -18.39
N TYR A 165 6.19 8.87 -17.46
CA TYR A 165 4.85 9.28 -17.04
C TYR A 165 4.18 10.09 -18.17
N SER A 166 2.90 9.81 -18.42
CA SER A 166 2.09 10.55 -19.40
C SER A 166 1.08 11.47 -18.70
N CYS A 167 -0.08 10.93 -18.30
CA CYS A 167 -1.12 11.65 -17.57
C CYS A 167 -2.09 10.66 -16.90
N ASN A 168 -2.85 11.11 -15.89
CA ASN A 168 -3.94 10.33 -15.27
C ASN A 168 -3.55 8.88 -14.90
N SER A 169 -2.41 8.72 -14.22
CA SER A 169 -1.86 7.41 -13.83
C SER A 169 -1.46 6.50 -15.01
N THR A 170 -1.35 7.07 -16.20
CA THR A 170 -0.91 6.39 -17.42
C THR A 170 0.58 6.61 -17.64
N TRP A 171 1.26 5.54 -18.02
CA TRP A 171 2.69 5.47 -18.24
C TRP A 171 2.95 4.87 -19.62
N VAL A 172 3.98 5.38 -20.28
CA VAL A 172 4.48 4.87 -21.56
C VAL A 172 5.73 4.06 -21.28
N LEU A 173 5.67 2.77 -21.59
CA LEU A 173 6.74 1.82 -21.40
C LEU A 173 7.28 1.40 -22.76
N VAL A 174 8.57 1.65 -23.00
CA VAL A 174 9.27 1.24 -24.22
C VAL A 174 10.29 0.16 -23.85
N ALA A 175 10.13 -1.02 -24.43
CA ALA A 175 11.00 -2.17 -24.17
C ALA A 175 11.47 -2.81 -25.48
N PRO A 176 12.66 -3.41 -25.52
CA PRO A 176 13.11 -4.14 -26.70
C PRO A 176 12.19 -5.35 -26.94
N SER A 177 11.87 -5.62 -28.21
CA SER A 177 11.02 -6.76 -28.61
C SER A 177 11.60 -8.13 -28.25
N SER A 178 12.92 -8.20 -27.99
CA SER A 178 13.60 -9.41 -27.54
C SER A 178 13.27 -9.81 -26.11
N ALA A 179 12.73 -8.89 -25.30
CA ALA A 179 12.31 -9.20 -23.93
C ALA A 179 10.92 -9.87 -23.93
N SER A 180 10.76 -10.92 -23.13
CA SER A 180 9.47 -11.61 -22.93
C SER A 180 8.56 -10.86 -21.96
N SER A 181 9.14 -10.22 -20.96
CA SER A 181 8.43 -9.48 -19.92
C SER A 181 9.23 -8.28 -19.42
N VAL A 182 8.54 -7.35 -18.77
CA VAL A 182 9.14 -6.21 -18.06
C VAL A 182 8.61 -6.16 -16.65
N ILE A 183 9.50 -5.89 -15.70
CA ILE A 183 9.13 -5.69 -14.31
C ILE A 183 8.95 -4.19 -14.07
N LEU A 184 7.76 -3.80 -13.59
CA LEU A 184 7.56 -2.49 -12.99
C LEU A 184 7.66 -2.62 -11.47
N GLU A 185 8.37 -1.69 -10.84
CA GLU A 185 8.49 -1.61 -9.40
C GLU A 185 8.11 -0.20 -8.92
N ASP A 186 7.38 -0.11 -7.82
CA ASP A 186 7.08 1.16 -7.18
C ASP A 186 8.11 1.56 -6.11
N TRP A 187 7.91 2.74 -5.50
CA TRP A 187 8.78 3.25 -4.44
C TRP A 187 8.81 2.39 -3.17
N ARG A 188 7.78 1.56 -2.94
CA ARG A 188 7.68 0.62 -1.81
C ARG A 188 8.46 -0.66 -2.09
N GLY A 189 8.87 -0.87 -3.33
CA GLY A 189 9.57 -2.07 -3.78
C GLY A 189 8.65 -3.21 -4.23
N VAL A 190 7.36 -2.96 -4.38
CA VAL A 190 6.38 -3.93 -4.89
C VAL A 190 6.58 -4.07 -6.40
N ARG A 191 6.70 -5.31 -6.88
CA ARG A 191 6.93 -5.63 -8.29
C ARG A 191 5.70 -6.21 -8.95
N ILE A 192 5.51 -5.86 -10.22
CA ILE A 192 4.58 -6.53 -11.11
C ILE A 192 5.31 -6.86 -12.40
N GLU A 193 5.02 -8.03 -12.96
CA GLU A 193 5.58 -8.48 -14.23
C GLU A 193 4.54 -8.29 -15.33
N LEU A 194 4.91 -7.55 -16.38
CA LEU A 194 4.07 -7.33 -17.56
C LEU A 194 4.60 -8.15 -18.72
N ALA A 195 3.74 -8.97 -19.31
CA ALA A 195 4.08 -9.69 -20.54
C ALA A 195 4.16 -8.72 -21.72
N LEU A 196 5.25 -8.81 -22.50
CA LEU A 196 5.43 -8.03 -23.72
C LEU A 196 4.83 -8.72 -24.96
N GLY A 197 4.64 -10.04 -24.89
CA GLY A 197 4.03 -10.82 -25.95
C GLY A 197 2.50 -10.68 -25.98
N GLY A 198 1.98 -10.19 -27.10
CA GLY A 198 0.58 -10.43 -27.48
C GLY A 198 0.50 -11.81 -28.13
N GLY A 199 -0.41 -12.66 -27.65
CA GLY A 199 -0.83 -13.85 -28.40
C GLY A 199 -1.43 -13.48 -29.75
#